data_AF-A0A8E8L7P2-F1
#
_entry.id   AF-A0A8E8L7P2-F1
#
_cell.length_a   1.000
_cell.length_b   1.000
_cell.length_c   1.000
_cell.angle_alpha   90.00
_cell.angle_beta   90.00
_cell.angle_gamma   90.00
#
_symmetry.space_group_name_H-M   'P 1'
#
loop_
_entity.id
_entity.type
_entity.pdbx_description
1 polymer ?
#
loop_
_entity_poly.entity_id
_entity_poly.type
_entity_poly.pdbx_seq_one_letter_code
_entity_poly.pdbx_strand_id
1 'polypeptide(L)'
;MIFLTIMFLIGILGFIINRKNIALSVSSIETMLLAVTFLVLISSFGFDEAIGQTFGVHIIAIAGAMWVIRFRILGCFFFANPQNILIIMFNLVIATITLFLFIYEEPFFVLSTLLDKTLLVEFPEIDSTTLMALSPYFVTGFCDAESCFNVSVSKRIKSTVGYVVQARFVIELQLSDIDLLFKIQSFFKGIGTVTKDPVKNVCRFSVVSIKDINNLIIPHFTEYPLQSAKSVDFSIWAQIVKLLNDKKHLTLAGLQQIVSLKATLNFGLSENLKKEFPNLSVLERPNYSPDNTILNPDWISGFVEGGLFLLL
;
A
#
# COMPACT_ATOMS: atom_id res chain seq x y z
N MET A 1 8.30 -35.83 -16.98
CA MET A 1 7.01 -36.48 -17.31
C MET A 1 6.30 -37.03 -16.08
N ILE A 2 6.87 -38.00 -15.35
CA ILE A 2 6.23 -38.64 -14.17
C ILE A 2 5.76 -37.63 -13.11
N PHE A 3 6.61 -36.65 -12.77
CA PHE A 3 6.27 -35.59 -11.83
C PHE A 3 5.03 -34.78 -12.25
N LEU A 4 4.90 -34.45 -13.53
CA LEU A 4 3.75 -33.69 -14.05
C LEU A 4 2.46 -34.51 -14.03
N THR A 5 2.57 -35.81 -14.31
CA THR A 5 1.44 -36.73 -14.15
C THR A 5 0.98 -36.79 -12.69
N ILE A 6 1.91 -36.81 -11.73
CA ILE A 6 1.59 -36.78 -10.29
C ILE A 6 0.92 -35.46 -9.91
N MET A 7 1.45 -34.32 -10.36
CA MET A 7 0.83 -33.00 -10.11
C MET A 7 -0.60 -32.93 -10.65
N PHE A 8 -0.83 -33.43 -11.87
CA PHE A 8 -2.15 -33.45 -12.47
C PHE A 8 -3.13 -34.33 -11.67
N LEU A 9 -2.69 -35.49 -11.19
CA LEU A 9 -3.49 -36.38 -10.36
C LEU A 9 -3.81 -35.78 -8.98
N ILE A 10 -2.86 -35.04 -8.37
CA ILE A 10 -3.10 -34.28 -7.13
C ILE A 10 -4.20 -33.23 -7.36
N GLY A 11 -4.16 -32.52 -8.49
CA GLY A 11 -5.21 -31.56 -8.86
C GLY A 11 -6.58 -32.22 -9.01
N ILE A 12 -6.66 -33.39 -9.67
CA ILE A 12 -7.91 -34.17 -9.77
C ILE A 12 -8.43 -34.56 -8.38
N LEU A 13 -7.55 -35.08 -7.52
CA LEU A 13 -7.91 -35.51 -6.18
C LEU A 13 -8.40 -34.32 -5.34
N GLY A 14 -7.69 -33.20 -5.41
CA GLY A 14 -8.06 -31.94 -4.75
C GLY A 14 -9.43 -31.44 -5.18
N PHE A 15 -9.75 -31.53 -6.48
CA PHE A 15 -11.04 -31.14 -7.02
C PHE A 15 -12.18 -32.03 -6.50
N ILE A 16 -11.98 -33.35 -6.49
CA ILE A 16 -12.99 -34.32 -6.03
C ILE A 16 -13.28 -34.17 -4.52
N ILE A 17 -12.23 -34.01 -3.71
CA ILE A 17 -12.34 -33.85 -2.25
C ILE A 17 -13.07 -32.55 -1.91
N ASN A 18 -12.70 -31.46 -2.58
CA ASN A 18 -13.17 -30.12 -2.23
C ASN A 18 -14.36 -29.65 -3.07
N ARG A 19 -15.13 -30.55 -3.70
CA ARG A 19 -16.25 -30.20 -4.59
C ARG A 19 -17.32 -29.27 -3.98
N LYS A 20 -17.41 -29.20 -2.65
CA LYS A 20 -18.33 -28.31 -1.91
C LYS A 20 -17.75 -26.92 -1.63
N ASN A 21 -16.42 -26.75 -1.72
CA ASN A 21 -15.74 -25.47 -1.52
C ASN A 21 -15.21 -24.96 -2.86
N ILE A 22 -15.92 -23.97 -3.42
CA ILE A 22 -15.64 -23.42 -4.76
C ILE A 22 -14.23 -22.84 -4.85
N ALA A 23 -13.69 -22.23 -3.79
CA ALA A 23 -12.35 -21.64 -3.82
C ALA A 23 -11.26 -22.72 -3.96
N LEU A 24 -11.38 -23.80 -3.19
CA LEU A 24 -10.42 -24.92 -3.23
C LEU A 24 -10.55 -25.77 -4.50
N SER A 25 -11.77 -25.89 -5.05
CA SER A 25 -11.96 -26.58 -6.33
C SER A 25 -11.37 -25.80 -7.50
N VAL A 26 -11.46 -24.46 -7.50
CA VAL A 26 -10.82 -23.61 -8.51
C VAL A 26 -9.29 -23.69 -8.43
N SER A 27 -8.70 -23.68 -7.23
CA SER A 27 -7.24 -23.87 -7.07
C SER A 27 -6.77 -25.26 -7.56
N SER A 28 -7.61 -26.28 -7.37
CA SER A 28 -7.35 -27.63 -7.88
C SER A 28 -7.37 -27.69 -9.42
N ILE A 29 -8.28 -26.95 -10.08
CA ILE A 29 -8.30 -26.84 -11.55
C ILE A 29 -7.04 -26.12 -12.07
N GLU A 30 -6.57 -25.10 -11.36
CA GLU A 30 -5.36 -24.36 -11.74
C GLU A 30 -4.10 -25.21 -11.66
N THR A 31 -3.96 -26.05 -10.62
CA THR A 31 -2.86 -27.01 -10.54
C THR A 31 -2.91 -28.06 -11.66
N MET A 32 -4.11 -28.48 -12.10
CA MET A 32 -4.27 -29.34 -13.29
C MET A 32 -3.81 -28.62 -14.57
N LEU A 33 -4.27 -27.38 -14.79
CA LEU A 33 -3.89 -26.58 -15.98
C LEU A 33 -2.39 -26.27 -16.01
N LEU A 34 -1.78 -26.02 -14.86
CA LEU A 34 -0.33 -25.81 -14.74
C LEU A 34 0.45 -27.06 -15.17
N ALA A 35 0.05 -28.24 -14.70
CA ALA A 35 0.68 -29.50 -15.07
C ALA A 35 0.57 -29.78 -16.59
N VAL A 36 -0.59 -29.50 -17.19
CA VAL A 36 -0.79 -29.63 -18.65
C VAL A 36 0.07 -28.62 -19.42
N THR A 37 0.18 -27.39 -18.95
CA THR A 37 1.00 -26.35 -19.60
C THR A 37 2.48 -26.72 -19.59
N PHE A 38 3.00 -27.20 -18.46
CA PHE A 38 4.37 -27.71 -18.39
C PHE A 38 4.60 -28.96 -19.24
N LEU A 39 3.60 -29.83 -19.39
CA LEU A 39 3.68 -30.99 -20.27
C LEU A 39 3.81 -30.58 -21.75
N VAL A 40 3.00 -29.61 -22.18
CA VAL A 40 3.07 -29.03 -23.53
C VAL A 40 4.42 -28.34 -23.74
N LEU A 41 4.90 -27.57 -22.76
CA LEU A 41 6.18 -26.88 -22.85
C LEU A 41 7.36 -27.85 -23.01
N ILE A 42 7.45 -28.87 -22.16
CA ILE A 42 8.52 -29.89 -22.24
C ILE A 42 8.46 -30.65 -23.56
N SER A 43 7.25 -30.98 -24.04
CA SER A 43 7.07 -31.66 -25.33
C SER A 43 7.53 -30.76 -26.48
N SER A 44 7.18 -29.46 -26.43
CA SER A 44 7.58 -28.45 -27.42
C SER A 44 9.09 -28.20 -27.43
N PHE A 45 9.78 -28.32 -26.29
CA PHE A 45 11.24 -28.33 -26.23
C PHE A 45 11.82 -29.59 -26.88
N GLY A 46 11.20 -30.76 -26.67
CA GLY A 46 11.63 -32.01 -27.29
C GLY A 46 11.48 -32.05 -28.82
N PHE A 47 10.58 -31.24 -29.38
CA PHE A 47 10.35 -31.13 -30.82
C PHE A 47 10.98 -29.86 -31.46
N ASP A 48 11.76 -29.09 -30.71
CA ASP A 48 12.34 -27.80 -31.15
C ASP A 48 11.31 -26.83 -31.75
N GLU A 49 10.07 -26.86 -31.24
CA GLU A 49 8.98 -26.05 -31.75
C GLU A 49 8.91 -24.69 -31.05
N ALA A 50 9.41 -23.63 -31.69
CA ALA A 50 9.50 -22.28 -31.10
C ALA A 50 8.13 -21.66 -30.74
N ILE A 51 7.07 -22.01 -31.48
CA ILE A 51 5.71 -21.48 -31.25
C ILE A 51 5.14 -22.03 -29.94
N GLY A 52 5.27 -23.33 -29.70
CA GLY A 52 4.79 -23.96 -28.47
C GLY A 52 5.57 -23.50 -27.23
N GLN A 53 6.89 -23.26 -27.38
CA GLN A 53 7.72 -22.69 -26.32
C GLN A 53 7.27 -21.28 -25.94
N THR A 54 7.06 -20.41 -26.94
CA THR A 54 6.60 -19.04 -26.73
C THR A 54 5.22 -19.02 -26.07
N PHE A 55 4.28 -19.82 -26.57
CA PHE A 55 2.92 -19.88 -26.02
C PHE A 55 2.89 -20.44 -24.59
N GLY A 56 3.70 -21.47 -24.30
CA GLY A 56 3.81 -22.04 -22.96
C GLY A 56 4.34 -21.03 -21.93
N VAL A 57 5.34 -20.22 -22.29
CA VAL A 57 5.86 -19.15 -21.41
C VAL A 57 4.80 -18.08 -21.14
N HIS A 58 4.02 -17.68 -22.14
CA HIS A 58 2.93 -16.71 -21.96
C HIS A 58 1.83 -17.24 -21.02
N ILE A 59 1.44 -18.52 -21.16
CA ILE A 59 0.46 -19.13 -20.26
C ILE A 59 0.99 -19.17 -18.82
N ILE A 60 2.27 -19.52 -18.62
CA ILE A 60 2.89 -19.54 -17.29
C ILE A 60 2.93 -18.13 -16.67
N ALA A 61 3.26 -17.11 -17.45
CA ALA A 61 3.28 -15.72 -16.99
C ALA A 61 1.87 -15.23 -16.57
N ILE A 62 0.85 -15.51 -17.39
CA ILE A 62 -0.54 -15.15 -17.07
C ILE A 62 -1.03 -15.93 -15.84
N ALA A 63 -0.75 -17.23 -15.77
CA ALA A 63 -1.11 -18.05 -14.63
C ALA A 63 -0.45 -17.53 -13.33
N GLY A 64 0.84 -17.18 -13.39
CA GLY A 64 1.55 -16.55 -12.27
C GLY A 64 0.90 -15.25 -11.80
N ALA A 65 0.51 -14.36 -12.73
CA ALA A 65 -0.17 -13.12 -12.40
C ALA A 65 -1.56 -13.36 -11.74
N MET A 66 -2.33 -14.32 -12.25
CA MET A 66 -3.63 -14.69 -11.69
C MET A 66 -3.51 -15.27 -10.27
N TRP A 67 -2.46 -16.03 -9.99
CA TRP A 67 -2.15 -16.55 -8.66
C TRP A 67 -1.94 -15.44 -7.64
N VAL A 68 -1.16 -14.40 -8.00
CA VAL A 68 -0.92 -13.23 -7.14
C VAL A 68 -2.23 -12.51 -6.80
N ILE A 69 -3.12 -12.34 -7.78
CA ILE A 69 -4.42 -11.67 -7.58
C ILE A 69 -5.35 -12.49 -6.67
N ARG A 70 -5.41 -13.83 -6.83
CA ARG A 70 -6.25 -14.69 -5.97
C ARG A 70 -5.75 -14.74 -4.54
N PHE A 71 -4.44 -14.78 -4.34
CA PHE A 71 -3.84 -14.76 -3.01
C PHE A 71 -4.25 -13.49 -2.23
N ARG A 72 -4.34 -12.34 -2.93
CA ARG A 72 -4.82 -11.07 -2.36
C ARG A 72 -6.28 -11.11 -1.90
N ILE A 73 -7.17 -11.70 -2.70
CA ILE A 73 -8.61 -11.80 -2.37
C ILE A 73 -8.82 -12.80 -1.22
N LEU A 74 -8.07 -13.90 -1.23
CA LEU A 74 -8.19 -14.96 -0.25
C LEU A 74 -7.59 -14.55 1.12
N GLY A 75 -6.49 -13.78 1.12
CA GLY A 75 -5.92 -13.17 2.33
C GLY A 75 -6.90 -12.20 3.02
N CYS A 76 -7.65 -11.39 2.26
CA CYS A 76 -8.71 -10.55 2.81
C CYS A 76 -9.88 -11.35 3.42
N PHE A 77 -10.17 -12.55 2.91
CA PHE A 77 -11.22 -13.43 3.42
C PHE A 77 -10.78 -14.22 4.67
N PHE A 78 -9.50 -14.60 4.77
CA PHE A 78 -8.98 -15.44 5.86
C PHE A 78 -8.60 -14.72 7.15
N PHE A 79 -8.55 -13.38 7.16
CA PHE A 79 -8.52 -12.59 8.40
C PHE A 79 -9.76 -12.88 9.30
N ALA A 80 -10.77 -13.58 8.78
CA ALA A 80 -11.99 -13.94 9.49
C ALA A 80 -12.03 -15.37 10.07
N ASN A 81 -11.16 -16.34 9.71
CA ASN A 81 -11.25 -17.73 10.24
C ASN A 81 -9.95 -18.58 10.13
N PRO A 82 -9.27 -18.92 11.25
CA PRO A 82 -7.90 -19.46 11.25
C PRO A 82 -7.73 -21.01 11.23
N GLN A 83 -8.74 -21.81 10.92
CA GLN A 83 -8.70 -23.26 11.25
C GLN A 83 -8.01 -24.22 10.24
N ASN A 84 -7.49 -23.78 9.09
CA ASN A 84 -6.95 -24.70 8.05
C ASN A 84 -5.48 -24.44 7.63
N ILE A 85 -4.65 -23.95 8.55
CA ILE A 85 -3.28 -23.47 8.26
C ILE A 85 -2.30 -24.61 7.90
N LEU A 86 -2.39 -25.76 8.57
CA LEU A 86 -1.30 -26.76 8.53
C LEU A 86 -1.21 -27.56 7.21
N ILE A 87 -2.35 -27.87 6.59
CA ILE A 87 -2.40 -28.69 5.37
C ILE A 87 -1.99 -27.86 4.13
N ILE A 88 -2.25 -26.56 4.14
CA ILE A 88 -1.92 -25.65 3.03
C ILE A 88 -0.45 -25.27 3.06
N MET A 89 0.13 -25.02 4.24
CA MET A 89 1.57 -24.76 4.39
C MET A 89 2.43 -25.94 3.93
N PHE A 90 1.99 -27.18 4.18
CA PHE A 90 2.72 -28.38 3.78
C PHE A 90 2.79 -28.54 2.24
N ASN A 91 1.70 -28.24 1.54
CA ASN A 91 1.68 -28.26 0.07
C ASN A 91 2.46 -27.10 -0.56
N LEU A 92 2.56 -25.95 0.15
CA LEU A 92 3.27 -24.74 -0.30
C LEU A 92 4.80 -24.90 -0.25
N VAL A 93 5.32 -25.55 0.80
CA VAL A 93 6.75 -25.86 0.95
C VAL A 93 7.24 -26.82 -0.13
N ILE A 94 6.44 -27.83 -0.49
CA ILE A 94 6.77 -28.76 -1.57
C ILE A 94 6.80 -28.06 -2.93
N ALA A 95 5.84 -27.16 -3.21
CA ALA A 95 5.79 -26.41 -4.48
C ALA A 95 6.97 -25.44 -4.65
N THR A 96 7.38 -24.76 -3.57
CA THR A 96 8.52 -23.82 -3.60
C THR A 96 9.87 -24.53 -3.67
N ILE A 97 10.06 -25.65 -2.96
CA ILE A 97 11.27 -26.48 -3.09
C ILE A 97 11.40 -27.05 -4.51
N THR A 98 10.29 -27.43 -5.14
CA THR A 98 10.30 -27.96 -6.51
C THR A 98 10.61 -26.87 -7.55
N LEU A 99 10.14 -25.64 -7.34
CA LEU A 99 10.46 -24.49 -8.18
C LEU A 99 11.94 -24.07 -8.02
N PHE A 100 12.46 -24.09 -6.78
CA PHE A 100 13.85 -23.71 -6.49
C PHE A 100 14.87 -24.72 -7.02
N LEU A 101 14.56 -26.03 -6.95
CA LEU A 101 15.41 -27.09 -7.51
C LEU A 101 15.42 -27.10 -9.05
N PHE A 102 14.41 -26.52 -9.71
CA PHE A 102 14.33 -26.45 -11.17
C PHE A 102 15.01 -25.21 -11.76
N ILE A 103 15.09 -24.10 -11.00
CA ILE A 103 15.79 -22.87 -11.41
C ILE A 103 17.32 -23.05 -11.42
N TYR A 104 17.87 -24.04 -10.71
CA TYR A 104 19.33 -24.23 -10.59
C TYR A 104 19.96 -25.12 -11.67
N GLU A 105 19.16 -25.81 -12.49
CA GLU A 105 19.64 -26.72 -13.55
C GLU A 105 19.14 -26.26 -14.93
N GLU A 106 19.73 -25.21 -15.50
CA GLU A 106 19.51 -24.70 -16.87
C GLU A 106 18.45 -23.57 -17.08
N PRO A 107 18.75 -22.31 -16.68
CA PRO A 107 18.11 -21.16 -17.32
C PRO A 107 19.09 -20.14 -17.94
N PHE A 108 20.41 -20.29 -17.78
CA PHE A 108 21.35 -19.26 -18.24
C PHE A 108 21.51 -19.21 -19.77
N PHE A 109 21.21 -20.30 -20.47
CA PHE A 109 21.40 -20.41 -21.92
C PHE A 109 20.21 -19.88 -22.76
N VAL A 110 18.98 -19.98 -22.26
CA VAL A 110 17.76 -19.56 -23.00
C VAL A 110 17.49 -18.07 -22.83
N LEU A 111 17.80 -17.48 -21.67
CA LEU A 111 17.59 -16.05 -21.43
C LEU A 111 18.58 -15.18 -22.23
N SER A 112 19.83 -15.62 -22.39
CA SER A 112 20.87 -14.89 -23.13
C SER A 112 20.60 -14.84 -24.63
N THR A 113 20.02 -15.91 -25.20
CA THR A 113 19.70 -15.99 -26.63
C THR A 113 18.43 -15.21 -27.03
N LEU A 114 17.51 -14.97 -26.07
CA LEU A 114 16.32 -14.14 -26.26
C LEU A 114 16.58 -12.64 -26.08
N LEU A 115 17.52 -12.26 -25.21
CA LEU A 115 17.94 -10.86 -25.01
C LEU A 115 18.58 -10.27 -26.29
N ASP A 116 19.31 -11.08 -27.04
CA ASP A 116 20.09 -10.64 -28.22
C ASP A 116 19.23 -10.36 -29.47
N LYS A 117 17.96 -10.80 -29.47
CA LYS A 117 17.06 -10.69 -30.64
C LYS A 117 15.90 -9.70 -30.49
N THR A 118 15.72 -9.09 -29.32
CA THR A 118 14.54 -8.24 -29.04
C THR A 118 14.84 -6.80 -28.60
N LEU A 119 16.11 -6.39 -28.51
CA LEU A 119 16.50 -5.05 -28.07
C LEU A 119 17.05 -4.17 -29.20
N LEU A 120 16.14 -3.61 -30.01
CA LEU A 120 16.30 -2.28 -30.62
C LEU A 120 14.95 -1.56 -30.66
N VAL A 121 14.25 -1.53 -29.52
CA VAL A 121 13.35 -0.42 -29.22
C VAL A 121 14.21 0.59 -28.49
N GLU A 122 14.68 1.61 -29.21
CA GLU A 122 15.32 2.76 -28.59
C GLU A 122 14.30 3.41 -27.66
N PHE A 123 14.48 3.21 -26.36
CA PHE A 123 13.80 4.03 -25.38
C PHE A 123 14.37 5.44 -25.51
N PRO A 124 13.53 6.49 -25.60
CA PRO A 124 14.03 7.86 -25.63
C PRO A 124 14.93 8.08 -24.42
N GLU A 125 16.11 8.67 -24.62
CA GLU A 125 16.98 9.11 -23.53
C GLU A 125 16.15 10.01 -22.60
N ILE A 126 15.77 9.48 -21.44
CA ILE A 126 15.14 10.26 -20.40
C ILE A 126 16.24 11.12 -19.80
N ASP A 127 16.11 12.43 -19.96
CA ASP A 127 16.99 13.42 -19.33
C ASP A 127 17.09 13.12 -17.83
N SER A 128 18.27 12.65 -17.41
CA SER A 128 18.57 12.25 -16.04
C SER A 128 18.39 13.38 -15.01
N THR A 129 18.29 14.64 -15.46
CA THR A 129 18.03 15.78 -14.59
C THR A 129 16.55 15.92 -14.18
N THR A 130 15.61 15.43 -15.00
CA THR A 130 14.18 15.36 -14.65
C THR A 130 13.81 14.16 -13.75
N LEU A 131 14.69 13.16 -13.63
CA LEU A 131 14.42 11.90 -12.94
C LEU A 131 14.49 11.98 -11.39
N MET A 132 14.94 13.10 -10.82
CA MET A 132 15.18 13.21 -9.36
C MET A 132 14.06 13.88 -8.57
N ALA A 133 13.09 14.53 -9.23
CA ALA A 133 12.00 15.21 -8.53
C ALA A 133 10.79 14.27 -8.39
N LEU A 134 10.32 14.06 -7.15
CA LEU A 134 9.09 13.32 -6.91
C LEU A 134 7.91 14.06 -7.57
N SER A 135 7.10 13.33 -8.35
CA SER A 135 5.85 13.86 -8.90
C SER A 135 4.93 14.29 -7.74
N PRO A 136 4.25 15.45 -7.82
CA PRO A 136 3.29 15.86 -6.80
C PRO A 136 2.14 14.85 -6.62
N TYR A 137 1.70 14.21 -7.71
CA TYR A 137 0.70 13.16 -7.65
C TYR A 137 1.24 11.90 -6.94
N PHE A 138 2.50 11.52 -7.18
CA PHE A 138 3.16 10.45 -6.43
C PHE A 138 3.19 10.74 -4.94
N VAL A 139 3.63 11.92 -4.52
CA VAL A 139 3.67 12.31 -3.11
C VAL A 139 2.26 12.29 -2.51
N THR A 140 1.26 12.77 -3.25
CA THR A 140 -0.14 12.74 -2.81
C THR A 140 -0.62 11.32 -2.61
N GLY A 141 -0.39 10.42 -3.58
CA GLY A 141 -0.75 9.01 -3.49
C GLY A 141 -0.08 8.32 -2.31
N PHE A 142 1.22 8.53 -2.14
CA PHE A 142 1.98 7.97 -1.02
C PHE A 142 1.46 8.46 0.32
N CYS A 143 1.18 9.76 0.45
CA CYS A 143 0.56 10.32 1.64
C CYS A 143 -0.85 9.76 1.87
N ASP A 144 -1.57 9.44 0.80
CA ASP A 144 -2.88 8.82 0.91
C ASP A 144 -2.82 7.35 1.34
N ALA A 145 -1.66 6.70 1.29
CA ALA A 145 -1.43 5.42 1.95
C ALA A 145 -0.95 5.60 3.40
N GLU A 146 0.15 6.33 3.59
CA GLU A 146 0.97 6.26 4.82
C GLU A 146 0.90 7.50 5.74
N SER A 147 0.34 8.62 5.28
CA SER A 147 0.34 9.84 6.08
C SER A 147 -0.83 9.95 7.08
N CYS A 148 -0.64 10.80 8.09
CA CYS A 148 -1.62 11.11 9.11
C CYS A 148 -1.73 12.63 9.34
N PHE A 149 -2.97 13.14 9.26
CA PHE A 149 -3.34 14.48 9.70
C PHE A 149 -3.78 14.44 11.16
N ASN A 150 -2.92 14.90 12.06
CA ASN A 150 -3.11 14.80 13.50
C ASN A 150 -3.36 16.17 14.14
N VAL A 151 -4.21 16.18 15.16
CA VAL A 151 -4.35 17.30 16.09
C VAL A 151 -4.18 16.76 17.51
N SER A 152 -3.23 17.32 18.26
CA SER A 152 -3.07 17.06 19.68
C SER A 152 -3.72 18.18 20.50
N VAL A 153 -4.39 17.78 21.59
CA VAL A 153 -4.93 18.69 22.61
C VAL A 153 -4.36 18.19 23.93
N SER A 154 -3.53 18.99 24.57
CA SER A 154 -2.78 18.57 25.75
C SER A 154 -2.87 19.62 26.85
N LYS A 155 -3.03 19.16 28.10
CA LYS A 155 -3.06 20.04 29.26
C LYS A 155 -1.73 20.76 29.41
N ARG A 156 -1.80 22.07 29.65
CA ARG A 156 -0.63 22.89 29.97
C ARG A 156 -1.04 24.00 30.93
N ILE A 157 -0.56 23.91 32.17
CA ILE A 157 -0.90 24.84 33.25
C ILE A 157 -0.62 26.30 32.87
N LYS A 158 0.44 26.56 32.11
CA LYS A 158 0.83 27.90 31.68
C LYS A 158 -0.02 28.46 30.52
N SER A 159 -0.97 27.69 29.97
CA SER A 159 -1.86 28.15 28.89
C SER A 159 -3.04 28.93 29.46
N THR A 160 -3.49 29.97 28.73
CA THR A 160 -4.64 30.80 29.11
C THR A 160 -5.93 30.01 29.33
N VAL A 161 -6.11 28.95 28.55
CA VAL A 161 -7.29 28.06 28.61
C VAL A 161 -6.99 26.70 29.25
N GLY A 162 -5.79 26.52 29.82
CA GLY A 162 -5.36 25.26 30.42
C GLY A 162 -4.94 24.16 29.43
N TYR A 163 -5.07 24.40 28.12
CA TYR A 163 -4.72 23.46 27.05
C TYR A 163 -3.86 24.10 25.97
N VAL A 164 -3.06 23.29 25.29
CA VAL A 164 -2.37 23.64 24.04
C VAL A 164 -2.89 22.73 22.94
N VAL A 165 -3.18 23.33 21.79
CA VAL A 165 -3.58 22.63 20.58
C VAL A 165 -2.41 22.69 19.59
N GLN A 166 -2.06 21.57 18.97
CA GLN A 166 -1.04 21.51 17.92
C GLN A 166 -1.54 20.66 16.77
N ALA A 167 -1.54 21.24 15.56
CA ALA A 167 -1.73 20.49 14.32
C ALA A 167 -0.39 19.91 13.85
N ARG A 168 -0.42 18.70 13.30
CA ARG A 168 0.76 17.99 12.82
C ARG A 168 0.40 17.17 11.58
N PHE A 169 1.24 17.27 10.56
CA PHE A 169 1.29 16.32 9.45
C PHE A 169 2.43 15.33 9.70
N VAL A 170 2.16 14.03 9.55
CA VAL A 170 3.10 12.95 9.87
C VAL A 170 3.13 11.91 8.77
N ILE A 171 4.32 11.40 8.48
CA ILE A 171 4.52 10.12 7.78
C ILE A 171 5.45 9.30 8.68
N GLU A 172 5.04 8.08 9.02
CA GLU A 172 5.82 7.15 9.85
C GLU A 172 6.01 5.86 9.06
N LEU A 173 7.27 5.46 8.85
CA LEU A 173 7.65 4.29 8.08
C LEU A 173 8.58 3.39 8.89
N GLN A 174 8.91 2.22 8.37
CA GLN A 174 9.99 1.40 8.92
C GLN A 174 11.34 2.13 8.76
N LEU A 175 12.28 1.87 9.67
CA LEU A 175 13.58 2.56 9.65
C LEU A 175 14.39 2.33 8.35
N SER A 176 14.17 1.21 7.66
CA SER A 176 14.77 0.91 6.34
C SER A 176 14.44 1.94 5.27
N ASP A 177 13.29 2.63 5.40
CA ASP A 177 12.76 3.52 4.37
C ASP A 177 13.02 5.00 4.69
N ILE A 178 13.97 5.28 5.59
CA ILE A 178 14.30 6.65 6.01
C ILE A 178 14.76 7.55 4.86
N ASP A 179 15.41 6.99 3.84
CA ASP A 179 15.85 7.73 2.66
C ASP A 179 14.66 8.29 1.86
N LEU A 180 13.53 7.58 1.85
CA LEU A 180 12.29 8.07 1.24
C LEU A 180 11.76 9.29 2.01
N LEU A 181 11.84 9.29 3.33
CA LEU A 181 11.45 10.46 4.13
C LEU A 181 12.33 11.68 3.84
N PHE A 182 13.64 11.51 3.61
CA PHE A 182 14.50 12.62 3.19
C PHE A 182 14.18 13.14 1.79
N LYS A 183 13.79 12.25 0.86
CA LYS A 183 13.30 12.66 -0.47
C LYS A 183 12.00 13.46 -0.36
N ILE A 184 11.04 13.00 0.45
CA ILE A 184 9.78 13.71 0.71
C ILE A 184 10.04 15.06 1.40
N GLN A 185 10.97 15.11 2.36
CA GLN A 185 11.38 16.36 3.00
C GLN A 185 11.96 17.34 1.96
N SER A 186 12.80 16.85 1.05
CA SER A 186 13.38 17.66 -0.03
C SER A 186 12.31 18.17 -1.01
N PHE A 187 11.32 17.33 -1.34
CA PHE A 187 10.14 17.73 -2.12
C PHE A 187 9.39 18.90 -1.46
N PHE A 188 9.20 18.85 -0.14
CA PHE A 188 8.63 19.96 0.63
C PHE A 188 9.66 21.06 0.98
N LYS A 189 10.69 21.27 0.15
CA LYS A 189 11.68 22.36 0.29
C LYS A 189 12.43 22.35 1.63
N GLY A 190 12.62 21.17 2.22
CA GLY A 190 13.40 21.00 3.45
C GLY A 190 12.65 21.28 4.76
N ILE A 191 11.34 21.54 4.75
CA ILE A 191 10.57 21.80 5.98
C ILE A 191 10.46 20.57 6.88
N GLY A 192 9.98 20.77 8.11
CA GLY A 192 9.72 19.66 9.02
C GLY A 192 10.98 18.98 9.54
N THR A 193 10.79 17.87 10.24
CA THR A 193 11.88 17.13 10.88
C THR A 193 11.74 15.64 10.59
N VAL A 194 12.85 15.00 10.20
CA VAL A 194 12.97 13.54 10.13
C VAL A 194 13.62 13.05 11.43
N THR A 195 12.99 12.08 12.08
CA THR A 195 13.46 11.47 13.33
C THR A 195 13.47 9.95 13.21
N LYS A 196 14.32 9.29 14.00
CA LYS A 196 14.44 7.82 14.04
C LYS A 196 14.26 7.30 15.45
N ASP A 197 13.58 6.16 15.57
CA ASP A 197 13.49 5.36 16.78
C ASP A 197 14.00 3.95 16.48
N PRO A 198 15.31 3.69 16.71
CA PRO A 198 15.90 2.38 16.45
C PRO A 198 15.31 1.25 17.30
N VAL A 199 14.75 1.56 18.47
CA VAL A 199 14.16 0.55 19.36
C VAL A 199 12.85 0.03 18.78
N LYS A 200 12.05 0.91 18.19
CA LYS A 200 10.78 0.55 17.53
C LYS A 200 10.93 0.20 16.05
N ASN A 201 12.15 0.29 15.50
CA ASN A 201 12.43 0.12 14.08
C ASN A 201 11.60 1.03 13.16
N VAL A 202 11.36 2.28 13.57
CA VAL A 202 10.58 3.25 12.80
C VAL A 202 11.35 4.55 12.56
N CYS A 203 11.01 5.22 11.47
CA CYS A 203 11.41 6.59 11.18
C CYS A 203 10.17 7.45 10.93
N ARG A 204 10.27 8.75 11.19
CA ARG A 204 9.12 9.66 11.11
C ARG A 204 9.50 11.01 10.54
N PHE A 205 8.79 11.43 9.51
CA PHE A 205 8.76 12.81 9.02
C PHE A 205 7.58 13.54 9.65
N SER A 206 7.83 14.71 10.23
CA SER A 206 6.80 15.48 10.93
C SER A 206 6.89 16.97 10.60
N VAL A 207 5.76 17.58 10.24
CA VAL A 207 5.62 19.02 10.07
C VAL A 207 4.65 19.55 11.13
N VAL A 208 5.15 20.44 11.99
CA VAL A 208 4.41 21.01 13.14
C VAL A 208 4.32 22.54 13.07
N SER A 209 5.26 23.17 12.36
CA SER A 209 5.28 24.61 12.15
C SER A 209 4.01 25.06 11.43
N ILE A 210 3.20 25.90 12.07
CA ILE A 210 1.96 26.42 11.48
C ILE A 210 2.25 27.20 10.18
N LYS A 211 3.41 27.86 10.10
CA LYS A 211 3.88 28.57 8.90
C LYS A 211 4.09 27.60 7.75
N ASP A 212 4.79 26.49 7.99
CA ASP A 212 5.11 25.51 6.94
C ASP A 212 3.86 24.75 6.50
N ILE A 213 2.96 24.46 7.45
CA ILE A 213 1.65 23.88 7.17
C ILE A 213 0.84 24.76 6.21
N ASN A 214 0.75 26.07 6.51
CA ASN A 214 -0.01 27.01 5.68
C ASN A 214 0.63 27.25 4.31
N ASN A 215 1.95 27.26 4.24
CA ASN A 215 2.67 27.65 3.03
C ASN A 215 2.94 26.50 2.06
N LEU A 216 2.98 25.26 2.54
CA LEU A 216 3.38 24.10 1.71
C LEU A 216 2.45 22.91 1.84
N ILE A 217 2.04 22.51 3.05
CA ILE A 217 1.23 21.29 3.24
C ILE A 217 -0.21 21.47 2.75
N ILE A 218 -0.92 22.49 3.25
CA ILE A 218 -2.31 22.75 2.83
C ILE A 218 -2.38 23.08 1.32
N PRO A 219 -1.53 23.96 0.76
CA PRO A 219 -1.53 24.23 -0.68
C PRO A 219 -1.33 22.97 -1.52
N HIS A 220 -0.39 22.08 -1.15
CA HIS A 220 -0.14 20.84 -1.87
C HIS A 220 -1.39 19.96 -1.96
N PHE A 221 -2.04 19.65 -0.84
CA PHE A 221 -3.24 18.80 -0.83
C PHE A 221 -4.51 19.51 -1.33
N THR A 222 -4.45 20.83 -1.57
CA THR A 222 -5.52 21.58 -2.24
C THR A 222 -5.36 21.50 -3.76
N GLU A 223 -4.13 21.59 -4.26
CA GLU A 223 -3.80 21.50 -5.69
C GLU A 223 -3.78 20.05 -6.21
N TYR A 224 -3.33 19.12 -5.37
CA TYR A 224 -3.27 17.68 -5.63
C TYR A 224 -4.11 16.95 -4.57
N PRO A 225 -5.45 16.82 -4.78
CA PRO A 225 -6.34 16.28 -3.76
C PRO A 225 -6.10 14.80 -3.48
N LEU A 226 -6.22 14.44 -2.20
CA LEU A 226 -6.31 13.04 -1.76
C LEU A 226 -7.57 12.38 -2.35
N GLN A 227 -7.46 11.10 -2.68
CA GLN A 227 -8.50 10.33 -3.36
C GLN A 227 -9.11 9.24 -2.47
N SER A 228 -8.70 9.11 -1.20
CA SER A 228 -9.31 8.19 -0.23
C SER A 228 -10.18 8.92 0.80
N ALA A 229 -10.77 8.17 1.72
CA ALA A 229 -11.50 8.72 2.88
C ALA A 229 -10.65 9.68 3.75
N LYS A 230 -9.32 9.66 3.61
CA LYS A 230 -8.40 10.60 4.28
C LYS A 230 -8.54 12.03 3.78
N SER A 231 -9.10 12.25 2.59
CA SER A 231 -9.51 13.57 2.11
C SER A 231 -10.46 14.27 3.10
N VAL A 232 -11.36 13.51 3.74
CA VAL A 232 -12.25 14.01 4.79
C VAL A 232 -11.44 14.44 6.03
N ASP A 233 -10.47 13.62 6.46
CA ASP A 233 -9.59 13.97 7.58
C ASP A 233 -8.77 15.23 7.29
N PHE A 234 -8.21 15.35 6.09
CA PHE A 234 -7.53 16.56 5.63
C PHE A 234 -8.45 17.79 5.71
N SER A 235 -9.70 17.67 5.23
CA SER A 235 -10.66 18.78 5.23
C SER A 235 -10.98 19.27 6.66
N ILE A 236 -11.19 18.35 7.61
CA ILE A 236 -11.45 18.66 9.02
C ILE A 236 -10.18 19.27 9.65
N TRP A 237 -9.03 18.68 9.36
CA TRP A 237 -7.74 19.14 9.87
C TRP A 237 -7.41 20.57 9.38
N ALA A 238 -7.63 20.87 8.10
CA ALA A 238 -7.44 22.20 7.54
C ALA A 238 -8.39 23.24 8.18
N GLN A 239 -9.63 22.87 8.51
CA GLN A 239 -10.54 23.72 9.28
C GLN A 239 -9.99 24.01 10.68
N ILE A 240 -9.42 23.01 11.37
CA ILE A 240 -8.78 23.22 12.67
C ILE A 240 -7.56 24.15 12.53
N VAL A 241 -6.72 23.96 11.51
CA VAL A 241 -5.59 24.85 11.22
C VAL A 241 -6.05 26.30 11.00
N LYS A 242 -7.18 26.52 10.33
CA LYS A 242 -7.77 27.85 10.20
C LYS A 242 -8.12 28.46 11.56
N LEU A 243 -8.73 27.69 12.47
CA LEU A 243 -9.02 28.15 13.85
C LEU A 243 -7.74 28.45 14.65
N LEU A 244 -6.63 27.74 14.36
CA LEU A 244 -5.33 28.04 14.93
C LEU A 244 -4.77 29.37 14.44
N ASN A 245 -4.84 29.63 13.13
CA ASN A 245 -4.41 30.88 12.51
C ASN A 245 -5.20 32.09 13.05
N ASP A 246 -6.51 31.92 13.23
CA ASP A 246 -7.41 32.92 13.81
C ASP A 246 -7.24 33.09 15.34
N LYS A 247 -6.30 32.36 15.95
CA LYS A 247 -6.03 32.34 17.41
C LYS A 247 -7.24 31.93 18.27
N LYS A 248 -8.28 31.31 17.70
CA LYS A 248 -9.49 30.94 18.44
C LYS A 248 -9.24 29.90 19.54
N HIS A 249 -8.21 29.07 19.36
CA HIS A 249 -7.74 28.10 20.35
C HIS A 249 -7.31 28.72 21.70
N LEU A 250 -7.11 30.04 21.76
CA LEU A 250 -6.80 30.79 23.00
C LEU A 250 -8.04 31.17 23.81
N THR A 251 -9.24 30.82 23.34
CA THR A 251 -10.52 31.04 24.02
C THR A 251 -11.18 29.70 24.33
N LEU A 252 -11.95 29.62 25.41
CA LEU A 252 -12.64 28.38 25.79
C LEU A 252 -13.62 27.92 24.70
N ALA A 253 -14.38 28.86 24.12
CA ALA A 253 -15.34 28.57 23.05
C ALA A 253 -14.63 28.04 21.79
N GLY A 254 -13.53 28.67 21.37
CA GLY A 254 -12.76 28.20 20.22
C GLY A 254 -12.05 26.87 20.48
N LEU A 255 -11.59 26.61 21.70
CA LEU A 255 -11.07 25.31 22.11
C LEU A 255 -12.15 24.22 22.02
N GLN A 256 -13.35 24.47 22.54
CA GLN A 256 -14.48 23.53 22.43
C GLN A 256 -14.83 23.24 20.97
N GLN A 257 -14.85 24.25 20.10
CA GLN A 257 -15.06 24.07 18.66
C GLN A 257 -13.98 23.16 18.04
N ILE A 258 -12.71 23.35 18.38
CA ILE A 258 -11.61 22.50 17.91
C ILE A 258 -11.76 21.07 18.42
N VAL A 259 -12.14 20.88 19.68
CA VAL A 259 -12.33 19.54 20.26
C VAL A 259 -13.51 18.83 19.59
N SER A 260 -14.61 19.52 19.29
CA SER A 260 -15.72 18.97 18.52
C SER A 260 -15.29 18.54 17.11
N LEU A 261 -14.50 19.36 16.39
CA LEU A 261 -13.95 18.96 15.08
C LEU A 261 -13.02 17.75 15.22
N LYS A 262 -12.12 17.77 16.22
CA LYS A 262 -11.22 16.65 16.50
C LYS A 262 -11.97 15.36 16.81
N ALA A 263 -13.16 15.42 17.41
CA ALA A 263 -13.99 14.25 17.67
C ALA A 263 -14.41 13.51 16.39
N THR A 264 -14.48 14.23 15.26
CA THR A 264 -14.80 13.69 13.94
C THR A 264 -13.57 13.34 13.11
N LEU A 265 -12.35 13.66 13.57
CA LEU A 265 -11.07 13.44 12.88
C LEU A 265 -10.45 12.10 13.30
N ASN A 266 -9.99 11.30 12.33
CA ASN A 266 -9.42 9.96 12.57
C ASN A 266 -10.32 9.10 13.50
N PHE A 267 -9.75 8.54 14.56
CA PHE A 267 -10.46 7.76 15.60
C PHE A 267 -11.17 8.61 16.67
N GLY A 268 -11.23 9.93 16.49
CA GLY A 268 -11.90 10.85 17.41
C GLY A 268 -11.13 11.15 18.70
N LEU A 269 -11.86 11.28 19.80
CA LEU A 269 -11.31 11.69 21.10
C LEU A 269 -10.89 10.50 21.95
N SER A 270 -9.80 10.66 22.70
CA SER A 270 -9.44 9.72 23.76
C SER A 270 -10.44 9.81 24.92
N GLU A 271 -10.57 8.72 25.70
CA GLU A 271 -11.48 8.67 26.85
C GLU A 271 -11.21 9.76 27.88
N ASN A 272 -9.95 10.13 28.09
CA ASN A 272 -9.58 11.22 28.98
C ASN A 272 -10.11 12.56 28.47
N LEU A 273 -10.02 12.83 27.17
CA LEU A 273 -10.51 14.09 26.60
C LEU A 273 -12.03 14.15 26.58
N LYS A 274 -12.73 13.02 26.37
CA LYS A 274 -14.20 12.95 26.49
C LYS A 274 -14.69 13.34 27.88
N LYS A 275 -14.01 12.87 28.93
CA LYS A 275 -14.34 13.23 30.33
C LYS A 275 -14.12 14.71 30.63
N GLU A 276 -13.10 15.31 30.02
CA GLU A 276 -12.77 16.72 30.23
C GLU A 276 -13.71 17.67 29.45
N PHE A 277 -14.33 17.18 28.39
CA PHE A 277 -15.26 17.94 27.55
C PHE A 277 -16.59 17.16 27.38
N PRO A 278 -17.42 17.04 28.43
CA PRO A 278 -18.64 16.22 28.38
C PRO A 278 -19.77 16.83 27.53
N ASN A 279 -19.79 18.16 27.39
CA ASN A 279 -20.87 18.91 26.73
C ASN A 279 -20.43 19.44 25.35
N LEU A 280 -19.82 18.59 24.52
CA LEU A 280 -19.42 18.97 23.16
C LEU A 280 -20.63 19.02 22.22
N SER A 281 -20.66 20.01 21.34
CA SER A 281 -21.61 20.01 20.22
C SER A 281 -21.29 18.82 19.31
N VAL A 282 -22.30 18.00 19.03
CA VAL A 282 -22.19 16.89 18.08
C VAL A 282 -22.01 17.47 16.68
N LEU A 283 -20.89 17.13 16.04
CA LEU A 283 -20.66 17.39 14.63
C LEU A 283 -20.69 16.06 13.89
N GLU A 284 -21.40 16.01 12.78
CA GLU A 284 -21.38 14.85 11.91
C GLU A 284 -20.12 14.85 11.05
N ARG A 285 -19.47 13.69 10.93
CA ARG A 285 -18.34 13.53 10.02
C ARG A 285 -18.88 13.57 8.58
N PRO A 286 -18.30 14.37 7.67
CA PRO A 286 -18.68 14.36 6.27
C PRO A 286 -18.54 12.96 5.67
N ASN A 287 -19.51 12.54 4.86
CA ASN A 287 -19.42 11.28 4.14
C ASN A 287 -18.38 11.41 3.02
N TYR A 288 -17.47 10.45 2.97
CA TYR A 288 -16.57 10.32 1.83
C TYR A 288 -17.36 9.77 0.63
N SER A 289 -17.26 10.46 -0.51
CA SER A 289 -17.75 9.98 -1.80
C SER A 289 -16.56 9.87 -2.75
N PRO A 290 -16.25 8.69 -3.29
CA PRO A 290 -15.21 8.58 -4.30
C PRO A 290 -15.62 9.35 -5.56
N ASP A 291 -14.64 10.03 -6.15
CA ASP A 291 -14.80 10.64 -7.47
C ASP A 291 -14.72 9.55 -8.54
N ASN A 292 -15.53 9.66 -9.58
CA ASN A 292 -15.54 8.75 -10.72
C ASN A 292 -14.51 9.14 -11.79
N THR A 293 -13.69 10.16 -11.56
CA THR A 293 -12.59 10.54 -12.45
C THR A 293 -11.51 9.46 -12.53
N ILE A 294 -10.90 9.32 -13.71
CA ILE A 294 -9.74 8.45 -13.89
C ILE A 294 -8.59 8.95 -13.02
N LEU A 295 -8.04 8.06 -12.18
CA LEU A 295 -6.93 8.38 -11.29
C LEU A 295 -5.64 8.63 -12.08
N ASN A 296 -4.86 9.61 -11.63
CA ASN A 296 -3.55 9.90 -12.19
C ASN A 296 -2.60 8.70 -11.97
N PRO A 297 -1.85 8.22 -12.99
CA PRO A 297 -0.94 7.09 -12.85
C PRO A 297 0.14 7.26 -11.77
N ASP A 298 0.69 8.46 -11.59
CA ASP A 298 1.69 8.74 -10.56
C ASP A 298 1.07 8.67 -9.16
N TRP A 299 -0.19 9.11 -9.02
CA TRP A 299 -0.94 8.96 -7.77
C TRP A 299 -1.11 7.49 -7.43
N ILE A 300 -1.48 6.65 -8.41
CA ILE A 300 -1.60 5.20 -8.20
C ILE A 300 -0.25 4.63 -7.77
N SER A 301 0.84 5.00 -8.45
CA SER A 301 2.19 4.53 -8.11
C SER A 301 2.58 4.90 -6.68
N GLY A 302 2.32 6.14 -6.24
CA GLY A 302 2.62 6.56 -4.88
C GLY A 302 1.77 5.84 -3.84
N PHE A 303 0.46 5.71 -4.10
CA PHE A 303 -0.45 5.00 -3.21
C PHE A 303 -0.06 3.53 -3.05
N VAL A 304 0.37 2.91 -4.14
CA VAL A 304 0.82 1.52 -4.19
C VAL A 304 2.19 1.33 -3.51
N GLU A 305 3.10 2.30 -3.61
CA GLU A 305 4.39 2.29 -2.89
C GLU A 305 4.21 2.38 -1.38
N GLY A 306 3.32 3.26 -0.91
CA GLY A 306 3.02 3.38 0.51
C GLY A 306 2.18 2.22 1.01
N GLY A 307 1.27 1.71 0.18
CA GLY A 307 0.47 0.54 0.49
C GLY A 307 1.33 -0.70 0.68
N LEU A 308 1.04 -1.44 1.74
CA LEU A 308 1.72 -2.69 2.05
C LEU A 308 1.58 -3.71 0.90
N PHE A 309 2.62 -3.86 0.07
CA PHE A 309 2.85 -5.07 -0.72
C PHE A 309 3.40 -6.16 0.19
N LEU A 310 2.49 -6.84 0.90
CA LEU A 310 2.83 -8.14 1.43
C LEU A 310 2.94 -9.10 0.24
N LEU A 311 4.17 -9.32 -0.24
CA LEU A 311 4.58 -10.61 -0.78
C LEU A 311 4.45 -11.62 0.38
N LEU A 312 3.24 -12.13 0.58
CA LEU A 312 2.95 -13.28 1.43
C LEU A 312 2.62 -14.47 0.52
#